data_AF-A0A9D8D8E1-F1
#
_entry.id   AF-A0A9D8D8E1-F1
#
_cell.length_a   1.000
_cell.length_b   1.000
_cell.length_c   1.000
_cell.angle_alpha   90.00
_cell.angle_beta   90.00
_cell.angle_gamma   90.00
#
_symmetry.space_group_name_H-M   'P 1'
#
loop_
_entity.id
_entity.type
_entity.pdbx_description
1 polymer ?
#
loop_
_entity_poly.entity_id
_entity_poly.type
_entity_poly.pdbx_seq_one_letter_code
_entity_poly.pdbx_strand_id
1 'polypeptide(L)'
;MRIASRYTVAKPSEGSPARAARPRYASRTVITGGRSGVAYEDIIYHTSDGRATVTINRPERLNAFRMKTIIEMGDALERAADDESVGVVILTGAGERAFCVGGDVADPTRTAAEKRHLHTLSHRVANAIRNNGKPVIAKVRGYC
;
A
#
# COMPACT_ATOMS: atom_id res chain seq x y z
N MET A 1 -1.67 43.55 -4.97
CA MET A 1 -2.66 43.08 -3.98
C MET A 1 -2.02 41.91 -3.23
N ARG A 2 -1.81 42.09 -1.91
CA ARG A 2 -1.25 41.12 -0.94
C ARG A 2 -2.09 39.82 -0.97
N ILE A 3 -1.64 38.63 -0.54
CA ILE A 3 -1.24 38.27 0.83
C ILE A 3 -0.35 37.01 0.83
N ALA A 4 0.85 37.11 1.41
CA ALA A 4 1.62 35.96 1.89
C ALA A 4 1.12 35.63 3.31
N SER A 5 0.65 34.40 3.53
CA SER A 5 0.29 33.93 4.87
C SER A 5 1.42 33.09 5.44
N ARG A 6 2.02 33.61 6.50
CA ARG A 6 3.09 32.99 7.30
C ARG A 6 2.45 31.97 8.24
N TYR A 7 2.92 30.73 8.22
CA TYR A 7 2.70 29.80 9.33
C TYR A 7 3.93 29.85 10.26
N THR A 8 3.74 30.40 11.45
CA THR A 8 4.72 30.37 12.54
C THR A 8 4.55 29.06 13.30
N VAL A 9 5.61 28.26 13.41
CA VAL A 9 5.65 27.04 14.23
C VAL A 9 5.88 27.43 15.69
N ALA A 10 4.96 27.07 16.58
CA ALA A 10 5.10 27.23 18.02
C ALA A 10 6.16 26.26 18.58
N LYS A 11 7.00 26.72 19.51
CA LYS A 11 7.92 25.87 20.27
C LYS A 11 7.12 25.00 21.27
N PRO A 12 7.40 23.69 21.41
CA PRO A 12 6.77 22.88 22.44
C PRO A 12 7.34 23.21 23.83
N SER A 13 6.46 23.26 24.83
CA SER A 13 6.77 23.42 26.25
C SER A 13 7.40 22.15 26.84
N GLU A 14 8.33 22.32 27.78
CA GLU A 14 9.05 21.26 28.46
C GLU A 14 8.16 20.51 29.48
N GLY A 15 8.24 19.17 29.49
CA GLY A 15 7.87 18.36 30.66
C GLY A 15 6.96 17.16 30.39
N SER A 16 7.52 16.04 29.90
CA SER A 16 7.01 14.69 30.21
C SER A 16 8.10 13.64 29.95
N PRO A 17 8.24 12.59 30.79
CA PRO A 17 9.37 11.66 30.70
C PRO A 17 9.32 10.84 29.41
N ALA A 18 10.45 10.83 28.71
CA ALA A 18 10.60 10.29 27.37
C ALA A 18 10.39 8.77 27.33
N ARG A 19 9.35 8.33 26.61
CA ARG A 19 9.30 7.00 26.04
C ARG A 19 10.43 6.91 25.01
N ALA A 20 11.31 5.91 25.14
CA ALA A 20 12.52 5.73 24.32
C ALA A 20 12.30 6.17 22.86
N ALA A 21 13.12 7.12 22.41
CA ALA A 21 13.02 7.71 21.08
C ALA A 21 13.19 6.63 20.01
N ARG A 22 12.10 6.28 19.32
CA ARG A 22 12.15 5.45 18.12
C ARG A 22 13.04 6.16 17.09
N PRO A 23 13.92 5.44 16.37
CA PRO A 23 14.84 6.05 15.42
C PRO A 23 14.03 6.88 14.41
N ARG A 24 14.45 8.13 14.20
CA ARG A 24 13.87 9.04 13.21
C ARG A 24 14.01 8.36 11.84
N TYR A 25 12.89 8.00 11.21
CA TYR A 25 12.89 7.36 9.89
C TYR A 25 13.69 8.21 8.90
N ALA A 26 14.86 7.72 8.50
CA ALA A 26 15.66 8.35 7.46
C ALA A 26 14.92 8.23 6.12
N SER A 27 14.78 9.35 5.40
CA SER A 27 14.13 9.38 4.10
C SER A 27 15.00 8.67 3.05
N ARG A 28 14.69 7.41 2.77
CA ARG A 28 15.23 6.68 1.61
C ARG A 28 14.07 6.43 0.65
N THR A 29 14.13 7.04 -0.53
CA THR A 29 13.18 6.73 -1.61
C THR A 29 13.66 5.44 -2.27
N VAL A 30 12.87 4.37 -2.16
CA VAL A 30 13.13 3.13 -2.88
C VAL A 30 11.91 2.78 -3.72
N ILE A 31 12.02 3.00 -5.03
CA ILE A 31 11.10 2.41 -6.01
C ILE A 31 11.66 1.01 -6.29
N THR A 32 11.17 -0.01 -5.58
CA THR A 32 11.62 -1.40 -5.83
C THR A 32 10.49 -2.27 -6.33
N GLY A 33 10.80 -3.03 -7.39
CA GLY A 33 10.00 -4.15 -7.86
C GLY A 33 9.93 -5.29 -6.85
N GLY A 34 9.25 -6.37 -7.24
CA GLY A 34 8.95 -7.53 -6.40
C GLY A 34 10.18 -8.25 -5.85
N ARG A 35 9.96 -9.18 -4.91
CA ARG A 35 11.03 -9.94 -4.23
C ARG A 35 11.93 -10.73 -5.19
N SER A 36 11.46 -11.06 -6.39
CA SER A 36 12.23 -11.73 -7.45
C SER A 36 13.10 -10.80 -8.31
N GLY A 37 13.14 -9.49 -8.03
CA GLY A 37 13.82 -8.50 -8.86
C GLY A 37 13.03 -8.09 -10.11
N VAL A 38 11.85 -8.67 -10.34
CA VAL A 38 10.92 -8.31 -11.42
C VAL A 38 10.03 -7.15 -10.96
N ALA A 39 9.86 -6.13 -11.81
CA ALA A 39 8.95 -5.02 -11.52
C ALA A 39 7.49 -5.48 -11.45
N TYR A 40 6.71 -4.87 -10.56
CA TYR A 40 5.27 -5.05 -10.52
C TYR A 40 4.61 -4.43 -11.75
N GLU A 41 3.55 -5.07 -12.26
CA GLU A 41 2.79 -4.61 -13.42
C GLU A 41 1.46 -3.97 -13.01
N ASP A 42 0.72 -4.61 -12.10
CA ASP A 42 -0.62 -4.19 -11.68
C ASP A 42 -0.60 -3.32 -10.42
N ILE A 43 0.54 -3.18 -9.75
CA ILE A 43 0.70 -2.32 -8.58
C ILE A 43 1.94 -1.43 -8.67
N ILE A 44 1.95 -0.37 -7.87
CA ILE A 44 3.13 0.43 -7.56
C ILE A 44 3.48 0.23 -6.09
N TYR A 45 4.74 -0.09 -5.82
CA TYR A 45 5.30 -0.17 -4.48
C TYR A 45 6.35 0.91 -4.26
N HIS A 46 6.20 1.67 -3.18
CA HIS A 46 7.10 2.77 -2.86
C HIS A 46 7.30 2.89 -1.35
N THR A 47 8.55 3.04 -0.92
CA THR A 47 8.88 3.33 0.48
C THR A 47 9.47 4.73 0.63
N SER A 48 9.01 5.46 1.66
CA SER A 48 9.52 6.76 2.05
C SER A 48 9.10 7.09 3.49
N ASP A 49 9.92 7.80 4.24
CA ASP A 49 9.57 8.38 5.56
C ASP A 49 8.95 7.37 6.54
N GLY A 50 9.49 6.15 6.57
CA GLY A 50 9.01 5.09 7.47
C GLY A 50 7.72 4.41 7.02
N ARG A 51 7.31 4.61 5.77
CA ARG A 51 6.05 4.11 5.23
C ARG A 51 6.23 3.39 3.91
N ALA A 52 5.61 2.22 3.78
CA ALA A 52 5.39 1.56 2.50
C ALA A 52 4.03 1.96 1.93
N THR A 53 3.96 2.26 0.64
CA THR A 53 2.70 2.54 -0.07
C THR A 53 2.54 1.52 -1.19
N VAL A 54 1.46 0.73 -1.11
CA VAL A 54 1.00 -0.20 -2.14
C VAL A 54 -0.17 0.45 -2.86
N THR A 55 -0.01 0.71 -4.15
CA THR A 55 -1.05 1.33 -4.99
C THR A 55 -1.50 0.34 -6.06
N ILE A 56 -2.76 -0.06 -6.09
CA ILE A 56 -3.30 -0.82 -7.22
C ILE A 56 -3.34 0.12 -8.44
N ASN A 57 -2.66 -0.25 -9.52
CA ASN A 57 -2.39 0.61 -10.66
C ASN A 57 -3.07 0.09 -11.94
N ARG A 58 -4.40 -0.01 -11.90
CA ARG A 58 -5.25 -0.35 -13.05
C ARG A 58 -6.41 0.64 -13.19
N PRO A 59 -6.15 1.96 -13.23
CA PRO A 59 -7.19 2.99 -13.15
C PRO A 59 -8.22 2.92 -14.29
N GLU A 60 -7.82 2.41 -15.46
CA GLU A 60 -8.69 2.17 -16.62
C GLU A 60 -9.73 1.06 -16.37
N ARG A 61 -9.47 0.17 -15.40
CA ARG A 61 -10.40 -0.85 -14.91
C ARG A 61 -10.93 -0.54 -13.51
N LEU A 62 -10.90 0.72 -13.07
CA LEU A 62 -11.30 1.15 -11.72
C LEU A 62 -10.58 0.35 -10.62
N ASN A 63 -9.31 0.01 -10.86
CA ASN A 63 -8.48 -0.78 -9.97
C ASN A 63 -9.07 -2.16 -9.63
N ALA A 64 -9.89 -2.74 -10.50
CA ALA A 64 -10.37 -4.10 -10.34
C ALA A 64 -9.17 -5.08 -10.32
N PHE A 65 -9.19 -6.06 -9.41
CA PHE A 65 -8.08 -7.02 -9.26
C PHE A 65 -8.26 -8.25 -10.13
N ARG A 66 -7.14 -8.75 -10.65
CA ARG A 66 -6.99 -10.08 -11.24
C ARG A 66 -6.00 -10.91 -10.43
N MET A 67 -5.74 -12.14 -10.86
CA MET A 67 -4.80 -13.03 -10.17
C MET A 67 -3.41 -12.41 -9.99
N LYS A 68 -2.88 -11.78 -11.06
CA LYS A 68 -1.60 -11.06 -11.01
C LYS A 68 -1.61 -9.97 -9.93
N THR A 69 -2.62 -9.10 -9.92
CA THR A 69 -2.78 -8.04 -8.92
C THR A 69 -2.71 -8.60 -7.49
N ILE A 70 -3.43 -9.69 -7.20
CA ILE A 70 -3.45 -10.30 -5.87
C ILE A 70 -2.09 -10.89 -5.48
N ILE A 71 -1.39 -11.53 -6.42
CA ILE A 71 -0.04 -12.09 -6.20
C ILE A 71 0.95 -10.95 -5.87
N GLU A 72 0.95 -9.89 -6.67
CA GLU A 72 1.83 -8.74 -6.47
C GLU A 72 1.53 -8.00 -5.16
N MET A 73 0.25 -7.82 -4.81
CA MET A 73 -0.14 -7.25 -3.52
C MET A 73 0.35 -8.09 -2.34
N GLY A 74 0.22 -9.41 -2.42
CA GLY A 74 0.73 -10.31 -1.38
C GLY A 74 2.24 -10.18 -1.19
N ASP A 75 2.99 -10.18 -2.29
CA ASP A 75 4.45 -9.99 -2.27
C ASP A 75 4.85 -8.63 -1.67
N ALA A 76 4.17 -7.56 -2.05
CA ALA A 76 4.44 -6.21 -1.55
C ALA A 76 4.14 -6.06 -0.05
N LEU A 77 3.06 -6.69 0.43
CA LEU A 77 2.70 -6.69 1.85
C LEU A 77 3.69 -7.48 2.70
N GLU A 78 4.14 -8.64 2.22
CA GLU A 78 5.18 -9.45 2.87
C GLU A 78 6.52 -8.69 2.88
N ARG A 79 6.90 -8.06 1.77
CA ARG A 79 8.10 -7.21 1.70
C ARG A 79 8.03 -6.05 2.70
N ALA A 80 6.88 -5.40 2.82
CA ALA A 80 6.69 -4.32 3.79
C ALA A 80 6.73 -4.83 5.24
N ALA A 81 6.32 -6.06 5.52
CA ALA A 81 6.42 -6.67 6.85
C ALA A 81 7.89 -6.92 7.24
N ASP A 82 8.71 -7.42 6.31
CA ASP A 82 10.13 -7.73 6.54
C ASP A 82 11.04 -6.50 6.66
N ASP A 83 10.65 -5.36 6.08
CA ASP A 83 11.49 -4.15 6.05
C ASP A 83 11.44 -3.37 7.36
N GLU A 84 12.44 -3.50 8.24
CA GLU A 84 12.52 -2.80 9.53
C GLU A 84 12.45 -1.26 9.43
N SER A 85 12.78 -0.69 8.27
CA SER A 85 12.65 0.76 8.04
C SER A 85 11.19 1.20 7.87
N VAL A 86 10.27 0.27 7.57
CA VAL A 86 8.83 0.52 7.43
C VAL A 86 8.15 0.33 8.78
N GLY A 87 7.47 1.38 9.26
CA GLY A 87 6.61 1.34 10.45
C GLY A 87 5.11 1.26 10.16
N VAL A 88 4.68 1.56 8.93
CA VAL A 88 3.26 1.57 8.53
C VAL A 88 3.12 1.29 7.04
N VAL A 89 2.06 0.58 6.65
CA VAL A 89 1.72 0.33 5.25
C VAL A 89 0.47 1.11 4.87
N ILE A 90 0.49 1.77 3.70
CA ILE A 90 -0.67 2.38 3.07
C ILE A 90 -1.09 1.53 1.89
N LEU A 91 -2.36 1.16 1.84
CA LEU A 91 -2.98 0.54 0.67
C LEU A 91 -3.92 1.54 0.01
N THR A 92 -3.80 1.75 -1.30
CA THR A 92 -4.65 2.68 -2.06
C THR A 92 -4.82 2.26 -3.52
N GLY A 93 -5.69 2.93 -4.26
CA GLY A 93 -5.86 2.77 -5.71
C GLY A 93 -5.28 3.96 -6.47
N ALA A 94 -4.81 3.73 -7.69
CA ALA A 94 -4.34 4.77 -8.59
C ALA A 94 -5.50 5.59 -9.16
N GLY A 95 -5.25 6.87 -9.41
CA GLY A 95 -6.24 7.83 -9.88
C GLY A 95 -7.23 8.27 -8.80
N GLU A 96 -8.27 8.98 -9.22
CA GLU A 96 -9.23 9.65 -8.30
C GLU A 96 -10.62 8.99 -8.27
N ARG A 97 -10.87 7.97 -9.11
CA ARG A 97 -12.22 7.39 -9.31
C ARG A 97 -12.55 6.24 -8.38
N ALA A 98 -11.57 5.41 -8.03
CA ALA A 98 -11.80 4.18 -7.28
C ALA A 98 -10.58 3.77 -6.48
N PHE A 99 -10.83 3.20 -5.30
CA PHE A 99 -9.84 2.44 -4.56
C PHE A 99 -9.65 1.09 -5.24
N CYS A 100 -10.74 0.33 -5.38
CA CYS A 100 -10.81 -0.96 -6.07
C CYS A 100 -12.29 -1.36 -6.18
N VAL A 101 -12.76 -1.83 -7.33
CA VAL A 101 -14.17 -2.28 -7.50
C VAL A 101 -14.35 -3.81 -7.34
N GLY A 102 -13.39 -4.49 -6.72
CA GLY A 102 -13.39 -5.94 -6.57
C GLY A 102 -12.74 -6.67 -7.75
N GLY A 103 -13.22 -7.88 -8.04
CA GLY A 103 -12.61 -8.74 -9.07
C GLY A 103 -12.93 -8.30 -10.50
N ASP A 104 -11.91 -8.27 -11.37
CA ASP A 104 -12.04 -7.81 -12.76
C ASP A 104 -12.88 -8.76 -13.62
N VAL A 105 -14.14 -8.40 -13.86
CA VAL A 105 -15.10 -9.20 -14.62
C VAL A 105 -14.75 -9.41 -16.08
N ALA A 106 -13.95 -8.51 -16.65
CA ALA A 106 -13.53 -8.54 -18.04
C ALA A 106 -12.26 -9.37 -18.27
N ASP A 107 -11.62 -9.88 -17.21
CA ASP A 107 -10.46 -10.77 -17.34
C ASP A 107 -10.87 -12.12 -17.96
N PRO A 108 -10.35 -12.49 -19.14
CA PRO A 108 -10.74 -13.72 -19.84
C PRO A 108 -10.33 -15.02 -19.12
N THR A 109 -9.42 -14.98 -18.13
CA THR A 109 -8.95 -16.18 -17.41
C THR A 109 -9.93 -16.63 -16.31
N ARG A 110 -11.03 -17.30 -16.69
CA ARG A 110 -12.17 -17.56 -15.78
C ARG A 110 -12.81 -18.93 -15.89
N THR A 111 -12.02 -20.00 -15.93
CA THR A 111 -12.52 -21.33 -15.54
C THR A 111 -13.00 -21.32 -14.07
N ALA A 112 -13.88 -22.24 -13.71
CA ALA A 112 -14.31 -22.40 -12.32
C ALA A 112 -13.12 -22.71 -11.37
N ALA A 113 -12.08 -23.38 -11.87
CA ALA A 113 -10.86 -23.67 -11.13
C ALA A 113 -10.06 -22.39 -10.83
N GLU A 114 -9.86 -21.53 -11.83
CA GLU A 114 -9.15 -20.25 -11.66
C GLU A 114 -9.87 -19.32 -10.69
N LYS A 115 -11.22 -19.27 -10.73
CA LYS A 115 -12.00 -18.48 -9.76
C LYS A 115 -11.80 -18.97 -8.33
N ARG A 116 -11.79 -20.29 -8.11
CA ARG A 116 -11.48 -20.87 -6.79
C ARG A 116 -10.05 -20.54 -6.36
N HIS A 117 -9.10 -20.61 -7.29
CA HIS A 117 -7.71 -20.28 -6.99
C HIS A 117 -7.53 -18.79 -6.63
N LEU A 118 -8.18 -17.89 -7.38
CA LEU A 118 -8.21 -16.46 -7.07
C LEU A 118 -8.78 -16.21 -5.66
N HIS A 119 -9.89 -16.85 -5.31
CA HIS A 119 -10.46 -16.74 -3.97
C HIS A 119 -9.45 -17.17 -2.89
N THR A 120 -8.75 -18.29 -3.08
CA THR A 120 -7.68 -18.74 -2.17
C THR A 120 -6.54 -17.72 -2.07
N LEU A 121 -6.10 -17.15 -3.19
CA LEU A 121 -5.06 -16.11 -3.19
C LEU A 121 -5.53 -14.82 -2.52
N SER A 122 -6.80 -14.43 -2.67
CA SER A 122 -7.36 -13.28 -1.96
C SER A 122 -7.32 -13.48 -0.44
N HIS A 123 -7.51 -14.72 0.05
CA HIS A 123 -7.29 -15.03 1.47
C HIS A 123 -5.84 -14.84 1.91
N ARG A 124 -4.86 -15.11 1.03
CA ARG A 124 -3.44 -14.83 1.32
C ARG A 124 -3.22 -13.33 1.53
N VAL A 125 -3.76 -12.47 0.67
CA VAL A 125 -3.66 -11.00 0.86
C VAL A 125 -4.35 -10.57 2.15
N ALA A 126 -5.56 -11.07 2.44
CA ALA A 126 -6.25 -10.77 3.69
C ALA A 126 -5.44 -11.22 4.92
N ASN A 127 -4.75 -12.36 4.84
CA ASN A 127 -3.85 -12.82 5.90
C ASN A 127 -2.60 -11.94 6.01
N ALA A 128 -2.00 -11.55 4.90
CA ALA A 128 -0.83 -10.66 4.87
C ALA A 128 -1.14 -9.27 5.45
N ILE A 129 -2.38 -8.79 5.30
CA ILE A 129 -2.86 -7.57 5.97
C ILE A 129 -3.03 -7.82 7.47
N ARG A 130 -3.78 -8.86 7.86
CA ARG A 130 -4.11 -9.16 9.27
C ARG A 130 -2.87 -9.46 10.11
N ASN A 131 -1.89 -10.16 9.54
CA ASN A 131 -0.72 -10.66 10.22
C ASN A 131 0.56 -9.90 9.84
N ASN A 132 0.45 -8.69 9.28
CA ASN A 132 1.60 -7.93 8.79
C ASN A 132 2.62 -7.57 9.90
N GLY A 133 2.21 -7.56 11.16
CA GLY A 133 3.01 -7.08 12.30
C GLY A 133 3.14 -5.55 12.36
N LYS A 134 2.71 -4.84 11.31
CA LYS A 134 2.69 -3.38 11.20
C LYS A 134 1.27 -2.88 10.91
N PRO A 135 0.89 -1.67 11.33
CA PRO A 135 -0.40 -1.09 10.95
C PRO A 135 -0.52 -0.99 9.42
N VAL A 136 -1.64 -1.49 8.88
CA VAL A 136 -2.00 -1.34 7.47
C VAL A 136 -3.21 -0.42 7.38
N ILE A 137 -3.06 0.70 6.68
CA ILE A 137 -4.09 1.74 6.56
C ILE A 137 -4.59 1.76 5.12
N ALA A 138 -5.89 1.55 4.93
CA ALA A 138 -6.54 1.78 3.65
C ALA A 138 -6.80 3.27 3.45
N LYS A 139 -6.19 3.86 2.42
CA LYS A 139 -6.51 5.20 1.93
C LYS A 139 -7.56 5.06 0.83
N VAL A 140 -8.82 5.00 1.25
CA VAL A 140 -9.96 4.80 0.34
C VAL A 140 -10.39 6.13 -0.29
N ARG A 141 -10.54 6.12 -1.61
CA ARG A 141 -11.08 7.24 -2.41
C ARG A 141 -11.98 6.67 -3.50
N GLY A 142 -13.14 7.28 -3.74
CA GLY A 142 -14.10 6.80 -4.74
C GLY A 142 -14.67 5.42 -4.40
N TYR A 143 -14.96 4.61 -5.42
CA TYR A 143 -15.57 3.28 -5.26
C TYR A 143 -14.67 2.28 -4.50
N CYS A 144 -15.27 1.48 -3.59
CA CYS A 144 -14.65 0.36 -2.87
C CYS A 144 -15.58 -0.85 -2.78
#